data_AF-A0A1E3QCJ9-F1
#
_entry.id   AF-A0A1E3QCJ9-F1
#
_cell.length_a   1.000
_cell.length_b   1.000
_cell.length_c   1.000
_cell.angle_alpha   90.00
_cell.angle_beta   90.00
_cell.angle_gamma   90.00
#
_symmetry.space_group_name_H-M   'P 1'
#
loop_
_entity.id
_entity.type
_entity.pdbx_description
1 polymer ?
#
loop_
_entity_poly.entity_id
_entity_poly.type
_entity_poly.pdbx_seq_one_letter_code
_entity_poly.pdbx_strand_id
1 'polypeptide(L)'
;MQPPIVGQSDDVPLQSQYHHQQSASHQHHTNPEISAAMLMTRLGAPPAMWNGKIEEDDVELVQPESEVEYEDDDDDDGDDEQSRESGTSSDSSQNPASLRRLLRETLLILDPSGNILRDTPLPTHRDLSYHLTTYIAAHHPFHPFVHLPTFSPHNTPRPLLLAILSLGALPTNKELASRLHVASKMMVNSRIDTDGFTSRSAPLWVTQTVLLNTAFAAWSGDPRGLEFACSVKSFLANLASGVRYELLRRTPKPPITNSASEDDEWIKLEAMRRTYFAVYVFFGGLTAFFNFPPAIPNSEPGVVTLPCEEEVWNGTTPLPPAPAVTFRVGMDYVLKGQHMRCSSFAKRILATGMFLECWAARSGGLLFAARTDQLEGVLSSFVRVIHADIVGCLNRASEATWKLARMRVVGLDLSTVEEVLRYHDVGEIVHAVRGCAARMARTGETLVVAAEVAMDVLFGANQEDRTGGIEDVVVGWECALYLMMWLRRVERDMSILAGDKGLYYRGPDERELDVLQRLRAVQEHELHGNGIVDIEGGEDRLSVFIGWWWARYGARGVGGGWGIRSVLREAIGVYAEIVRGELVA
;
A
#
# COMPACT_ATOMS: atom_id res chain seq x y z
N MET A 1 -81.82 50.11 -2.82
CA MET A 1 -81.59 50.89 -4.06
C MET A 1 -80.41 50.28 -4.80
N GLN A 2 -80.40 50.38 -6.13
CA GLN A 2 -79.24 50.18 -7.01
C GLN A 2 -78.74 51.56 -7.49
N PRO A 3 -77.57 51.66 -8.17
CA PRO A 3 -76.30 50.95 -7.96
C PRO A 3 -75.27 52.05 -7.58
N PRO A 4 -74.22 52.48 -8.33
CA PRO A 4 -73.32 51.86 -9.33
C PRO A 4 -71.99 51.42 -8.62
N ILE A 5 -70.83 50.98 -9.19
CA ILE A 5 -70.16 50.95 -10.51
C ILE A 5 -69.61 52.34 -10.94
N VAL A 6 -68.30 52.61 -11.08
CA VAL A 6 -67.32 52.37 -12.17
C VAL A 6 -66.03 53.05 -11.63
N GLY A 7 -64.77 52.65 -11.89
CA GLY A 7 -64.20 51.69 -12.84
C GLY A 7 -63.10 52.37 -13.70
N GLN A 8 -62.27 51.55 -14.39
CA GLN A 8 -61.10 51.93 -15.21
C GLN A 8 -59.83 52.37 -14.44
N SER A 9 -58.60 52.02 -14.86
CA SER A 9 -58.08 50.94 -15.76
C SER A 9 -56.54 50.85 -15.57
N ASP A 10 -55.75 49.88 -16.06
CA ASP A 10 -55.91 48.74 -16.99
C ASP A 10 -55.15 47.47 -16.49
N ASP A 11 -55.40 46.31 -17.13
CA ASP A 11 -54.82 44.98 -16.90
C ASP A 11 -53.35 44.82 -17.46
N VAL A 12 -52.49 43.83 -17.14
CA VAL A 12 -52.57 42.40 -16.72
C VAL A 12 -52.86 41.43 -17.89
N PRO A 13 -51.95 40.47 -18.20
CA PRO A 13 -52.05 39.06 -17.75
C PRO A 13 -50.70 38.50 -17.23
N LEU A 14 -50.57 37.50 -16.33
CA LEU A 14 -51.31 36.26 -15.97
C LEU A 14 -51.03 35.01 -16.82
N GLN A 15 -50.29 34.07 -16.20
CA GLN A 15 -50.40 32.58 -16.18
C GLN A 15 -49.01 31.99 -15.85
N SER A 16 -48.75 30.88 -15.13
CA SER A 16 -49.39 30.05 -14.08
C SER A 16 -49.03 28.58 -14.34
N GLN A 17 -48.80 27.80 -13.27
CA GLN A 17 -48.69 26.32 -13.21
C GLN A 17 -47.29 25.66 -13.32
N TYR A 18 -47.04 24.79 -12.33
CA TYR A 18 -46.21 23.55 -12.28
C TYR A 18 -45.08 23.32 -13.31
N HIS A 19 -43.84 23.10 -12.81
CA HIS A 19 -43.23 21.75 -12.72
C HIS A 19 -41.87 21.75 -11.97
N HIS A 20 -41.45 20.56 -11.53
CA HIS A 20 -40.13 20.12 -11.02
C HIS A 20 -39.12 21.12 -10.43
N GLN A 21 -38.85 20.98 -9.13
CA GLN A 21 -37.48 21.08 -8.63
C GLN A 21 -36.72 19.81 -9.01
N GLN A 22 -35.56 19.96 -9.67
CA GLN A 22 -34.54 18.90 -9.77
C GLN A 22 -33.44 19.20 -8.74
N SER A 23 -33.04 18.19 -7.98
CA SER A 23 -31.94 18.31 -7.01
C SER A 23 -30.59 18.21 -7.74
N ALA A 24 -29.87 19.32 -7.85
CA ALA A 24 -28.52 19.32 -8.42
C ALA A 24 -27.51 18.70 -7.44
N SER A 25 -27.02 17.50 -7.76
CA SER A 25 -26.02 16.79 -6.97
C SER A 25 -24.62 17.31 -7.27
N HIS A 26 -24.14 18.28 -6.47
CA HIS A 26 -22.75 18.73 -6.56
C HIS A 26 -21.77 17.62 -6.15
N GLN A 27 -21.22 16.94 -7.16
CA GLN A 27 -20.03 16.11 -6.99
C GLN A 27 -18.83 17.03 -6.71
N HIS A 28 -18.22 16.90 -5.52
CA HIS A 28 -16.98 17.60 -5.21
C HIS A 28 -15.81 17.01 -6.02
N HIS A 29 -15.57 17.56 -7.21
CA HIS A 29 -14.30 17.42 -7.90
C HIS A 29 -13.21 18.13 -7.07
N THR A 30 -12.42 17.34 -6.34
CA THR A 30 -11.22 17.84 -5.65
C THR A 30 -10.13 18.08 -6.68
N ASN A 31 -9.62 19.32 -6.78
CA ASN A 31 -8.53 19.65 -7.70
C ASN A 31 -7.29 18.81 -7.34
N PRO A 32 -6.75 17.99 -8.28
CA PRO A 32 -5.65 17.09 -7.99
C PRO A 32 -4.37 17.79 -7.52
N GLU A 33 -4.14 19.05 -7.87
CA GLU A 33 -2.97 19.81 -7.45
C GLU A 33 -2.93 20.04 -5.93
N ILE A 34 -4.09 20.27 -5.30
CA ILE A 34 -4.21 20.43 -3.85
C ILE A 34 -3.86 19.11 -3.15
N SER A 35 -4.29 17.98 -3.74
CA SER A 35 -3.95 16.63 -3.26
C SER A 35 -2.44 16.38 -3.34
N ALA A 36 -1.79 16.77 -4.43
CA ALA A 36 -0.34 16.64 -4.61
C ALA A 36 0.47 17.49 -3.61
N ALA A 37 0.08 18.74 -3.38
CA ALA A 37 0.75 19.62 -2.41
C ALA A 37 0.60 19.09 -0.97
N MET A 38 -0.60 18.66 -0.58
CA MET A 38 -0.82 17.95 0.70
C MET A 38 0.03 16.68 0.82
N LEU A 39 0.12 15.89 -0.26
CA LEU A 39 0.85 14.63 -0.29
C LEU A 39 2.36 14.86 -0.04
N MET A 40 2.98 15.78 -0.76
CA MET A 40 4.39 16.12 -0.60
C MET A 40 4.70 16.64 0.82
N THR A 41 3.83 17.51 1.34
CA THR A 41 3.96 18.08 2.70
C THR A 41 3.89 16.98 3.77
N ARG A 42 2.95 16.03 3.63
CA ARG A 42 2.76 14.88 4.55
C ARG A 42 3.79 13.77 4.43
N LEU A 43 4.64 13.80 3.40
CA LEU A 43 5.70 12.80 3.19
C LEU A 43 7.09 13.30 3.56
N GLY A 44 7.22 14.56 4.03
CA GLY A 44 8.49 15.12 4.48
C GLY A 44 9.57 15.22 3.40
N ALA A 45 9.17 15.10 2.12
CA ALA A 45 10.10 15.12 1.00
C ALA A 45 10.63 16.54 0.78
N PRO A 46 11.96 16.77 0.83
CA PRO A 46 12.53 18.10 0.59
C PRO A 46 12.25 18.52 -0.87
N PRO A 47 11.72 19.73 -1.14
CA PRO A 47 11.42 20.19 -2.51
C PRO A 47 12.63 20.27 -3.45
N ALA A 48 13.85 20.20 -2.92
CA ALA A 48 15.09 20.57 -3.59
C ALA A 48 15.90 19.40 -4.21
N MET A 49 15.37 18.18 -4.28
CA MET A 49 16.10 17.04 -4.88
C MET A 49 16.11 17.05 -6.43
N TRP A 50 15.47 18.05 -7.06
CA TRP A 50 15.50 18.20 -8.52
C TRP A 50 15.63 19.68 -8.93
N ASN A 51 16.86 20.14 -9.14
CA ASN A 51 17.18 21.49 -9.62
C ASN A 51 16.92 21.67 -11.13
N GLY A 52 15.79 21.18 -11.62
CA GLY A 52 15.18 21.75 -12.82
C GLY A 52 14.50 23.04 -12.41
N LYS A 53 15.04 24.19 -12.82
CA LYS A 53 14.38 25.49 -12.60
C LYS A 53 12.93 25.40 -13.10
N ILE A 54 11.98 25.69 -12.22
CA ILE A 54 10.71 26.28 -12.64
C ILE A 54 11.02 27.77 -12.71
N GLU A 55 11.00 28.35 -13.90
CA GLU A 55 11.04 29.80 -14.06
C GLU A 55 9.61 30.31 -13.90
N GLU A 56 9.38 31.15 -12.89
CA GLU A 56 8.07 31.68 -12.51
C GLU A 56 7.68 32.88 -13.39
N ASP A 57 7.39 32.61 -14.67
CA ASP A 57 6.80 33.56 -15.60
C ASP A 57 5.59 32.93 -16.33
N ASP A 58 4.78 33.76 -16.98
CA ASP A 58 3.58 33.40 -17.77
C ASP A 58 2.42 32.70 -17.03
N VAL A 59 1.93 33.35 -15.96
CA VAL A 59 0.53 33.19 -15.50
C VAL A 59 -0.30 34.39 -15.98
N GLU A 60 -0.62 34.43 -17.28
CA GLU A 60 -1.62 35.38 -17.78
C GLU A 60 -3.05 34.94 -17.46
N LEU A 61 -3.85 35.86 -16.94
CA LEU A 61 -5.22 35.65 -16.49
C LEU A 61 -6.22 35.78 -17.64
N VAL A 62 -6.45 34.70 -18.38
CA VAL A 62 -7.50 34.64 -19.42
C VAL A 62 -8.90 34.65 -18.77
N GLN A 63 -9.69 35.68 -19.04
CA GLN A 63 -11.12 35.74 -18.73
C GLN A 63 -11.96 35.18 -19.92
N PRO A 64 -13.19 34.67 -19.67
CA PRO A 64 -13.95 33.96 -20.70
C PRO A 64 -14.94 34.86 -21.48
N GLU A 65 -14.70 35.02 -22.78
CA GLU A 65 -15.62 35.46 -23.86
C GLU A 65 -14.85 35.26 -25.19
N SER A 66 -15.42 34.92 -26.35
CA SER A 66 -16.80 34.57 -26.76
C SER A 66 -16.74 33.69 -28.04
N GLU A 67 -17.89 33.39 -28.67
CA GLU A 67 -17.99 32.54 -29.88
C GLU A 67 -17.41 33.20 -31.15
N VAL A 68 -16.57 32.48 -31.90
CA VAL A 68 -16.19 32.77 -33.31
C VAL A 68 -16.12 31.44 -34.09
N GLU A 69 -16.32 31.52 -35.41
CA GLU A 69 -16.59 30.40 -36.32
C GLU A 69 -15.35 29.61 -36.78
N TYR A 70 -15.59 28.50 -37.50
CA TYR A 70 -14.55 27.71 -38.17
C TYR A 70 -14.21 28.33 -39.53
N GLU A 71 -12.92 28.57 -39.80
CA GLU A 71 -12.39 28.69 -41.16
C GLU A 71 -11.20 27.72 -41.29
N ASP A 72 -11.08 27.07 -42.45
CA ASP A 72 -9.97 26.18 -42.81
C ASP A 72 -8.84 27.01 -43.44
N ASP A 73 -7.59 26.79 -43.03
CA ASP A 73 -6.40 27.27 -43.73
C ASP A 73 -5.38 26.11 -43.90
N ASP A 74 -5.12 25.74 -45.15
CA ASP A 74 -4.00 24.90 -45.57
C ASP A 74 -2.76 25.79 -45.84
N ASP A 75 -1.58 25.42 -45.33
CA ASP A 75 -0.24 25.81 -45.85
C ASP A 75 0.81 24.93 -45.11
N ASP A 76 1.38 23.88 -45.72
CA ASP A 76 2.48 23.81 -46.71
C ASP A 76 3.86 23.57 -46.06
N ASP A 77 4.33 22.31 -46.10
CA ASP A 77 5.58 21.84 -45.50
C ASP A 77 6.81 22.22 -46.36
N GLY A 78 7.38 23.41 -46.10
CA GLY A 78 8.60 23.89 -46.75
C GLY A 78 9.90 23.52 -46.02
N ASP A 79 10.58 22.45 -46.46
CA ASP A 79 11.97 22.14 -46.07
C ASP A 79 12.97 23.21 -46.59
N ASP A 80 13.87 23.72 -45.74
CA ASP A 80 15.13 24.32 -46.20
C ASP A 80 16.25 24.25 -45.13
N GLU A 81 17.28 23.42 -45.35
CA GLU A 81 18.50 23.39 -44.53
C GLU A 81 19.52 24.43 -45.02
N GLN A 82 19.94 25.38 -44.15
CA GLN A 82 21.40 25.62 -43.97
C GLN A 82 21.82 26.51 -42.78
N SER A 83 22.50 25.84 -41.83
CA SER A 83 23.72 26.31 -41.15
C SER A 83 23.77 27.68 -40.46
N ARG A 84 24.00 27.65 -39.14
CA ARG A 84 25.13 28.36 -38.51
C ARG A 84 25.47 27.75 -37.15
N GLU A 85 26.57 27.02 -37.08
CA GLU A 85 27.16 26.61 -35.81
C GLU A 85 27.82 27.82 -35.12
N SER A 86 27.46 28.05 -33.86
CA SER A 86 28.31 28.77 -32.91
C SER A 86 28.27 28.03 -31.58
N GLY A 87 29.37 27.34 -31.25
CA GLY A 87 29.38 26.35 -30.18
C GLY A 87 29.42 26.94 -28.77
N THR A 88 28.40 26.64 -27.97
CA THR A 88 28.52 26.57 -26.50
C THR A 88 28.19 25.15 -26.06
N SER A 89 29.18 24.44 -25.52
CA SER A 89 29.02 23.05 -25.08
C SER A 89 28.35 22.97 -23.70
N SER A 90 27.05 23.22 -23.64
CA SER A 90 26.22 22.88 -22.49
C SER A 90 25.86 21.40 -22.51
N ASP A 91 25.87 20.76 -21.34
CA ASP A 91 25.68 19.32 -21.19
C ASP A 91 24.25 18.90 -21.60
N SER A 92 24.14 18.08 -22.64
CA SER A 92 22.88 17.68 -23.25
C SER A 92 22.13 16.57 -22.49
N SER A 93 22.66 16.11 -21.35
CA SER A 93 22.06 15.05 -20.53
C SER A 93 20.76 15.42 -19.82
N GLN A 94 20.38 16.71 -19.77
CA GLN A 94 19.28 17.22 -18.93
C GLN A 94 18.03 17.71 -19.70
N ASN A 95 17.77 17.24 -20.92
CA ASN A 95 16.62 17.73 -21.71
C ASN A 95 15.27 17.08 -21.29
N PRO A 96 14.27 17.85 -20.80
CA PRO A 96 12.94 17.34 -20.40
C PRO A 96 12.18 16.55 -21.47
N ALA A 97 12.38 16.87 -22.75
CA ALA A 97 11.75 16.15 -23.87
C ALA A 97 12.17 14.68 -23.93
N SER A 98 13.35 14.33 -23.38
CA SER A 98 13.94 13.00 -23.45
C SER A 98 13.05 11.92 -22.80
N LEU A 99 12.48 12.16 -21.62
CA LEU A 99 11.68 11.15 -20.90
C LEU A 99 10.33 10.88 -21.58
N ARG A 100 9.66 11.95 -22.05
CA ARG A 100 8.39 11.84 -22.79
C ARG A 100 8.57 11.16 -24.14
N ARG A 101 9.68 11.47 -24.85
CA ARG A 101 10.08 10.79 -26.08
C ARG A 101 10.38 9.31 -25.83
N LEU A 102 11.17 8.99 -24.79
CA LEU A 102 11.50 7.62 -24.39
C LEU A 102 10.22 6.78 -24.13
N LEU A 103 9.22 7.36 -23.47
CA LEU A 103 7.92 6.70 -23.28
C LEU A 103 7.18 6.50 -24.60
N ARG A 104 7.10 7.52 -25.47
CA ARG A 104 6.46 7.43 -26.80
C ARG A 104 7.09 6.32 -27.65
N GLU A 105 8.42 6.33 -27.81
CA GLU A 105 9.18 5.28 -28.50
C GLU A 105 8.84 3.89 -27.95
N THR A 106 8.82 3.76 -26.62
CA THR A 106 8.63 2.47 -25.96
C THR A 106 7.22 1.91 -26.15
N LEU A 107 6.21 2.77 -26.14
CA LEU A 107 4.83 2.36 -26.41
C LEU A 107 4.60 2.05 -27.91
N LEU A 108 5.23 2.79 -28.83
CA LEU A 108 5.19 2.49 -30.27
C LEU A 108 5.90 1.18 -30.66
N ILE A 109 6.97 0.79 -29.94
CA ILE A 109 7.62 -0.52 -30.11
C ILE A 109 6.69 -1.68 -29.71
N LEU A 110 5.81 -1.45 -28.72
CA LEU A 110 4.92 -2.47 -28.17
C LEU A 110 3.57 -2.56 -28.89
N ASP A 111 3.07 -1.43 -29.39
CA ASP A 111 1.90 -1.34 -30.25
C ASP A 111 2.18 -0.41 -31.45
N PRO A 112 2.73 -0.96 -32.56
CA PRO A 112 2.97 -0.21 -33.79
C PRO A 112 1.69 0.31 -34.48
N SER A 113 0.50 -0.15 -34.08
CA SER A 113 -0.78 0.38 -34.56
C SER A 113 -1.29 1.57 -33.72
N GLY A 114 -0.62 1.84 -32.60
CA GLY A 114 -0.85 2.99 -31.73
C GLY A 114 -2.12 2.95 -30.90
N ASN A 115 -2.85 1.83 -30.83
CA ASN A 115 -4.13 1.73 -30.10
C ASN A 115 -3.97 2.04 -28.60
N ILE A 116 -2.86 1.62 -27.97
CA ILE A 116 -2.49 2.00 -26.58
C ILE A 116 -2.41 3.53 -26.38
N LEU A 117 -2.23 4.30 -27.45
CA LEU A 117 -2.09 5.76 -27.49
C LEU A 117 -3.27 6.50 -28.16
N ARG A 118 -4.26 5.81 -28.74
CA ARG A 118 -5.36 6.45 -29.50
C ARG A 118 -6.33 7.21 -28.60
N ASP A 119 -6.78 6.57 -27.53
CA ASP A 119 -7.95 7.03 -26.78
C ASP A 119 -7.61 7.99 -25.61
N THR A 120 -6.32 8.26 -25.36
CA THR A 120 -5.86 9.15 -24.29
C THR A 120 -4.50 9.80 -24.60
N PRO A 121 -4.29 11.07 -24.20
CA PRO A 121 -3.04 11.77 -24.46
C PRO A 121 -1.85 11.16 -23.74
N LEU A 122 -0.69 11.15 -24.42
CA LEU A 122 0.58 10.75 -23.82
C LEU A 122 0.95 11.68 -22.64
N PRO A 123 1.29 11.16 -21.45
CA PRO A 123 1.57 11.96 -20.26
C PRO A 123 2.54 13.12 -20.51
N THR A 124 2.31 14.24 -19.84
CA THR A 124 3.21 15.40 -19.87
C THR A 124 4.48 15.12 -19.06
N HIS A 125 5.49 15.98 -19.20
CA HIS A 125 6.67 15.92 -18.34
C HIS A 125 6.31 16.10 -16.86
N ARG A 126 5.31 16.96 -16.55
CA ARG A 126 4.79 17.19 -15.20
C ARG A 126 4.19 15.91 -14.61
N ASP A 127 3.37 15.18 -15.37
CA ASP A 127 2.76 13.92 -14.95
C ASP A 127 3.81 12.84 -14.65
N LEU A 128 4.80 12.66 -15.53
CA LEU A 128 5.86 11.66 -15.35
C LEU A 128 6.73 11.96 -14.13
N SER A 129 7.03 13.24 -13.89
CA SER A 129 7.77 13.71 -12.72
C SER A 129 6.97 13.47 -11.44
N TYR A 130 5.68 13.79 -11.45
CA TYR A 130 4.76 13.56 -10.35
C TYR A 130 4.60 12.06 -10.04
N HIS A 131 4.42 11.21 -11.04
CA HIS A 131 4.35 9.75 -10.85
C HIS A 131 5.65 9.18 -10.28
N LEU A 132 6.81 9.58 -10.80
CA LEU A 132 8.10 9.16 -10.23
C LEU A 132 8.22 9.58 -8.76
N THR A 133 7.83 10.80 -8.42
CA THR A 133 7.85 11.32 -7.05
C THR A 133 6.89 10.55 -6.14
N THR A 134 5.70 10.24 -6.65
CA THR A 134 4.69 9.42 -5.95
C THR A 134 5.21 8.01 -5.69
N TYR A 135 5.94 7.39 -6.63
CA TYR A 135 6.62 6.11 -6.38
C TYR A 135 7.69 6.24 -5.29
N ILE A 136 8.57 7.24 -5.37
CA ILE A 136 9.66 7.45 -4.40
C ILE A 136 9.12 7.65 -2.97
N ALA A 137 7.98 8.31 -2.82
CA ALA A 137 7.41 8.59 -1.51
C ALA A 137 6.46 7.49 -1.00
N ALA A 138 5.65 6.88 -1.86
CA ALA A 138 4.57 5.97 -1.46
C ALA A 138 4.84 4.46 -1.70
N HIS A 139 5.87 4.10 -2.47
CA HIS A 139 6.17 2.71 -2.84
C HIS A 139 7.62 2.29 -2.58
N HIS A 140 8.59 3.13 -2.89
CA HIS A 140 10.01 2.85 -2.69
C HIS A 140 10.39 2.52 -1.24
N PRO A 141 9.87 3.20 -0.19
CA PRO A 141 10.25 2.88 1.19
C PRO A 141 9.82 1.45 1.60
N PHE A 142 8.80 0.90 0.95
CA PHE A 142 8.34 -0.47 1.18
C PHE A 142 9.13 -1.51 0.37
N HIS A 143 9.91 -1.09 -0.63
CA HIS A 143 10.82 -1.94 -1.41
C HIS A 143 12.11 -1.17 -1.73
N PRO A 144 12.96 -0.88 -0.74
CA PRO A 144 14.05 0.10 -0.87
C PRO A 144 15.30 -0.50 -1.55
N PHE A 145 15.14 -1.02 -2.76
CA PHE A 145 16.19 -1.69 -3.55
C PHE A 145 16.83 -0.81 -4.64
N VAL A 146 16.25 0.35 -4.92
CA VAL A 146 16.82 1.39 -5.81
C VAL A 146 17.75 2.27 -4.98
N HIS A 147 18.94 2.56 -5.48
CA HIS A 147 19.86 3.52 -4.86
C HIS A 147 19.50 4.92 -5.37
N LEU A 148 18.72 5.68 -4.60
CA LEU A 148 18.23 7.00 -5.03
C LEU A 148 19.36 7.97 -5.41
N PRO A 149 20.51 8.05 -4.69
CA PRO A 149 21.60 8.97 -5.05
C PRO A 149 22.24 8.75 -6.42
N THR A 150 22.09 7.55 -7.01
CA THR A 150 22.59 7.23 -8.36
C THR A 150 21.46 6.84 -9.33
N PHE A 151 20.20 7.12 -8.97
CA PHE A 151 19.06 6.81 -9.83
C PHE A 151 18.89 7.88 -10.92
N SER A 152 18.92 7.46 -12.18
CA SER A 152 18.61 8.30 -13.33
C SER A 152 17.53 7.63 -14.19
N PRO A 153 16.38 8.28 -14.45
CA PRO A 153 15.34 7.74 -15.33
C PRO A 153 15.86 7.40 -16.74
N HIS A 154 16.80 8.19 -17.28
CA HIS A 154 17.34 8.00 -18.62
C HIS A 154 18.27 6.79 -18.73
N ASN A 155 19.00 6.45 -17.65
CA ASN A 155 19.88 5.29 -17.59
C ASN A 155 19.19 4.03 -17.03
N THR A 156 17.96 4.17 -16.52
CA THR A 156 17.16 3.06 -16.00
C THR A 156 16.61 2.22 -17.17
N PRO A 157 16.74 0.87 -17.14
CA PRO A 157 16.13 0.01 -18.16
C PRO A 157 14.63 0.30 -18.33
N ARG A 158 14.21 0.57 -19.58
CA ARG A 158 12.82 0.91 -19.95
C ARG A 158 11.74 0.07 -19.21
N PRO A 159 11.88 -1.27 -19.05
CA PRO A 159 10.86 -2.07 -18.35
C PRO A 159 10.73 -1.72 -16.86
N LEU A 160 11.85 -1.45 -16.17
CA LEU A 160 11.89 -1.10 -14.76
C LEU A 160 11.32 0.30 -14.53
N LEU A 161 11.68 1.25 -15.40
CA LEU A 161 11.13 2.61 -15.39
C LEU A 161 9.60 2.59 -15.56
N LEU A 162 9.06 1.77 -16.48
CA LEU A 162 7.61 1.62 -16.66
C LEU A 162 6.92 1.03 -15.42
N ALA A 163 7.56 0.10 -14.69
CA ALA A 163 7.01 -0.46 -13.46
C ALA A 163 7.07 0.51 -12.25
N ILE A 164 8.07 1.39 -12.23
CA ILE A 164 8.16 2.52 -11.30
C ILE A 164 7.02 3.52 -11.57
N LEU A 165 6.85 3.92 -12.83
CA LEU A 165 5.82 4.88 -13.25
C LEU A 165 4.41 4.31 -13.13
N SER A 166 4.18 3.01 -13.34
CA SER A 166 2.84 2.41 -13.18
C SER A 166 2.36 2.46 -11.73
N LEU A 167 3.21 2.10 -10.77
CA LEU A 167 2.92 2.23 -9.34
C LEU A 167 2.73 3.71 -8.95
N GLY A 168 3.59 4.60 -9.47
CA GLY A 168 3.49 6.05 -9.27
C GLY A 168 2.22 6.70 -9.83
N ALA A 169 1.68 6.18 -10.92
CA ALA A 169 0.44 6.65 -11.54
C ALA A 169 -0.83 6.08 -10.87
N LEU A 170 -0.72 4.95 -10.17
CA LEU A 170 -1.87 4.20 -9.64
C LEU A 170 -2.82 5.03 -8.74
N PRO A 171 -2.37 5.97 -7.88
CA PRO A 171 -3.26 6.77 -7.04
C PRO A 171 -4.09 7.81 -7.79
N THR A 172 -3.66 8.27 -8.97
CA THR A 172 -4.29 9.40 -9.70
C THR A 172 -4.83 9.02 -11.08
N ASN A 173 -4.22 8.06 -11.78
CA ASN A 173 -4.68 7.59 -13.09
C ASN A 173 -4.46 6.08 -13.24
N LYS A 174 -5.45 5.29 -12.80
CA LYS A 174 -5.43 3.81 -12.84
C LYS A 174 -5.29 3.23 -14.25
N GLU A 175 -5.80 3.93 -15.26
CA GLU A 175 -5.87 3.44 -16.62
C GLU A 175 -4.49 3.58 -17.31
N LEU A 176 -3.86 4.75 -17.17
CA LEU A 176 -2.46 4.95 -17.49
C LEU A 176 -1.56 3.99 -16.70
N ALA A 177 -1.77 3.86 -15.39
CA ALA A 177 -1.03 2.93 -14.54
C ALA A 177 -1.11 1.47 -15.07
N SER A 178 -2.30 1.03 -15.46
CA SER A 178 -2.54 -0.30 -16.03
C SER A 178 -1.83 -0.48 -17.38
N ARG A 179 -1.87 0.53 -18.27
CA ARG A 179 -1.16 0.49 -19.56
C ARG A 179 0.36 0.48 -19.39
N LEU A 180 0.92 1.30 -18.49
CA LEU A 180 2.35 1.28 -18.14
C LEU A 180 2.79 -0.07 -17.55
N HIS A 181 1.95 -0.68 -16.70
CA HIS A 181 2.18 -2.01 -16.15
C HIS A 181 2.16 -3.12 -17.22
N VAL A 182 1.18 -3.10 -18.15
CA VAL A 182 1.13 -4.04 -19.28
C VAL A 182 2.35 -3.87 -20.18
N ALA A 183 2.72 -2.64 -20.51
CA ALA A 183 3.91 -2.34 -21.30
C ALA A 183 5.19 -2.86 -20.64
N SER A 184 5.37 -2.61 -19.33
CA SER A 184 6.48 -3.13 -18.55
C SER A 184 6.58 -4.66 -18.61
N LYS A 185 5.45 -5.36 -18.41
CA LYS A 185 5.36 -6.82 -18.49
C LYS A 185 5.77 -7.35 -19.86
N MET A 186 5.27 -6.76 -20.95
CA MET A 186 5.61 -7.18 -22.31
C MET A 186 7.12 -7.07 -22.58
N MET A 187 7.75 -5.95 -22.20
CA MET A 187 9.19 -5.78 -22.43
C MET A 187 10.07 -6.69 -21.57
N VAL A 188 9.72 -6.92 -20.29
CA VAL A 188 10.53 -7.81 -19.45
C VAL A 188 10.38 -9.27 -19.89
N ASN A 189 9.18 -9.68 -20.32
CA ASN A 189 8.96 -11.01 -20.92
C ASN A 189 9.79 -11.19 -22.18
N SER A 190 9.82 -10.22 -23.11
CA SER A 190 10.69 -10.27 -24.29
C SER A 190 12.18 -10.53 -23.97
N ARG A 191 12.66 -10.09 -22.79
CA ARG A 191 14.03 -10.42 -22.33
C ARG A 191 14.16 -11.79 -21.65
N ILE A 192 13.10 -12.29 -21.03
CA ILE A 192 13.01 -13.62 -20.41
C ILE A 192 12.88 -14.71 -21.49
N ASP A 193 12.12 -14.43 -22.55
CA ASP A 193 11.86 -15.32 -23.69
C ASP A 193 13.05 -15.40 -24.67
N THR A 194 14.17 -14.72 -24.38
CA THR A 194 15.40 -14.81 -25.19
C THR A 194 16.13 -16.13 -24.92
N ASP A 195 16.60 -16.80 -25.99
CA ASP A 195 17.44 -18.01 -25.89
C ASP A 195 18.60 -17.84 -24.90
N GLY A 196 18.79 -18.87 -24.06
CA GLY A 196 19.83 -18.90 -23.03
C GLY A 196 19.54 -18.06 -21.77
N PHE A 197 18.35 -17.48 -21.62
CA PHE A 197 17.94 -16.88 -20.35
C PHE A 197 17.94 -17.91 -19.21
N THR A 198 18.54 -17.57 -18.07
CA THR A 198 18.41 -18.35 -16.83
C THR A 198 18.25 -17.42 -15.64
N SER A 199 17.50 -17.83 -14.62
CA SER A 199 17.33 -17.02 -13.40
C SER A 199 18.65 -16.73 -12.68
N ARG A 200 19.69 -17.57 -12.86
CA ARG A 200 21.04 -17.37 -12.29
C ARG A 200 21.92 -16.39 -13.07
N SER A 201 21.57 -16.09 -14.32
CA SER A 201 22.24 -15.12 -15.19
C SER A 201 21.38 -13.89 -15.50
N ALA A 202 20.20 -13.79 -14.88
CA ALA A 202 19.28 -12.67 -15.05
C ALA A 202 19.89 -11.36 -14.50
N PRO A 203 19.92 -10.27 -15.29
CA PRO A 203 20.29 -8.95 -14.78
C PRO A 203 19.38 -8.52 -13.62
N LEU A 204 19.91 -7.82 -12.62
CA LEU A 204 19.18 -7.43 -11.41
C LEU A 204 17.87 -6.68 -11.70
N TRP A 205 17.86 -5.84 -12.74
CA TRP A 205 16.68 -5.09 -13.18
C TRP A 205 15.52 -5.98 -13.60
N VAL A 206 15.76 -7.22 -14.05
CA VAL A 206 14.70 -8.20 -14.38
C VAL A 206 13.97 -8.59 -13.11
N THR A 207 14.69 -9.01 -12.07
CA THR A 207 14.12 -9.35 -10.75
C THR A 207 13.36 -8.16 -10.15
N GLN A 208 13.91 -6.95 -10.25
CA GLN A 208 13.27 -5.72 -9.77
C GLN A 208 11.98 -5.39 -10.56
N THR A 209 12.01 -5.51 -11.89
CA THR A 209 10.84 -5.25 -12.75
C THR A 209 9.73 -6.28 -12.49
N VAL A 210 10.08 -7.56 -12.40
CA VAL A 210 9.12 -8.63 -12.11
C VAL A 210 8.54 -8.45 -10.70
N LEU A 211 9.35 -8.08 -9.69
CA LEU A 211 8.85 -7.74 -8.35
C LEU A 211 7.82 -6.60 -8.40
N LEU A 212 8.16 -5.45 -8.99
CA LEU A 212 7.23 -4.30 -9.05
C LEU A 212 5.95 -4.62 -9.83
N ASN A 213 6.04 -5.36 -10.94
CA ASN A 213 4.86 -5.80 -11.69
C ASN A 213 4.01 -6.83 -10.92
N THR A 214 4.63 -7.73 -10.15
CA THR A 214 3.90 -8.70 -9.32
C THR A 214 3.22 -7.99 -8.14
N ALA A 215 3.87 -6.98 -7.55
CA ALA A 215 3.29 -6.14 -6.51
C ALA A 215 2.16 -5.24 -7.04
N PHE A 216 2.30 -4.65 -8.23
CA PHE A 216 1.21 -3.93 -8.89
C PHE A 216 -0.01 -4.84 -9.04
N ALA A 217 0.20 -6.04 -9.61
CA ALA A 217 -0.90 -6.95 -9.93
C ALA A 217 -1.59 -7.52 -8.67
N ALA A 218 -0.83 -7.90 -7.64
CA ALA A 218 -1.37 -8.43 -6.38
C ALA A 218 -2.15 -7.39 -5.54
N TRP A 219 -1.79 -6.11 -5.64
CA TRP A 219 -2.37 -5.03 -4.80
C TRP A 219 -3.35 -4.11 -5.55
N SER A 220 -3.59 -4.39 -6.84
CA SER A 220 -4.49 -3.64 -7.74
C SER A 220 -5.98 -3.77 -7.42
N GLY A 221 -6.39 -4.79 -6.65
CA GLY A 221 -7.80 -5.12 -6.42
C GLY A 221 -8.50 -5.83 -7.58
N ASP A 222 -7.80 -6.13 -8.68
CA ASP A 222 -8.30 -6.98 -9.76
C ASP A 222 -7.93 -8.45 -9.45
N PRO A 223 -8.89 -9.38 -9.30
CA PRO A 223 -8.58 -10.78 -9.02
C PRO A 223 -7.70 -11.42 -10.11
N ARG A 224 -7.85 -11.00 -11.38
CA ARG A 224 -7.00 -11.46 -12.50
C ARG A 224 -5.55 -10.98 -12.34
N GLY A 225 -5.36 -9.86 -11.67
CA GLY A 225 -4.06 -9.35 -11.25
C GLY A 225 -3.41 -10.27 -10.21
N LEU A 226 -4.16 -10.73 -9.21
CA LEU A 226 -3.65 -11.69 -8.24
C LEU A 226 -3.42 -13.08 -8.84
N GLU A 227 -4.28 -13.56 -9.76
CA GLU A 227 -4.04 -14.80 -10.52
C GLU A 227 -2.72 -14.76 -11.28
N PHE A 228 -2.44 -13.65 -11.98
CA PHE A 228 -1.14 -13.40 -12.63
C PHE A 228 0.01 -13.36 -11.62
N ALA A 229 -0.15 -12.69 -10.47
CA ALA A 229 0.88 -12.67 -9.43
C ALA A 229 1.16 -14.07 -8.86
N CYS A 230 0.14 -14.93 -8.79
CA CYS A 230 0.27 -16.33 -8.36
C CYS A 230 1.01 -17.19 -9.38
N SER A 231 0.73 -17.05 -10.68
CA SER A 231 1.42 -17.82 -11.73
C SER A 231 2.90 -17.43 -11.86
N VAL A 232 3.23 -16.15 -11.64
CA VAL A 232 4.62 -15.66 -11.64
C VAL A 232 5.37 -15.95 -10.33
N LYS A 233 4.68 -16.26 -9.22
CA LYS A 233 5.28 -16.44 -7.87
C LYS A 233 6.53 -17.32 -7.86
N SER A 234 6.45 -18.52 -8.43
CA SER A 234 7.56 -19.48 -8.46
C SER A 234 8.73 -19.02 -9.34
N PHE A 235 8.45 -18.28 -10.42
CA PHE A 235 9.48 -17.71 -11.28
C PHE A 235 10.23 -16.55 -10.58
N LEU A 236 9.50 -15.67 -9.87
CA LEU A 236 10.10 -14.61 -9.07
C LEU A 236 10.97 -15.16 -7.92
N ALA A 237 10.57 -16.28 -7.30
CA ALA A 237 11.39 -16.99 -6.31
C ALA A 237 12.70 -17.53 -6.94
N ASN A 238 12.63 -18.10 -8.15
CA ASN A 238 13.83 -18.53 -8.89
C ASN A 238 14.75 -17.35 -9.25
N LEU A 239 14.20 -16.19 -9.62
CA LEU A 239 14.98 -14.95 -9.85
C LEU A 239 15.68 -14.48 -8.55
N ALA A 240 14.97 -14.47 -7.42
CA ALA A 240 15.56 -14.12 -6.13
C ALA A 240 16.68 -15.11 -5.71
N SER A 241 16.47 -16.42 -5.90
CA SER A 241 17.51 -17.44 -5.74
C SER A 241 18.74 -17.19 -6.63
N GLY A 242 18.55 -16.67 -7.84
CA GLY A 242 19.64 -16.24 -8.72
C GLY A 242 20.43 -15.05 -8.19
N VAL A 243 19.73 -13.99 -7.74
CA VAL A 243 20.34 -12.82 -7.10
C VAL A 243 21.11 -13.22 -5.84
N ARG A 244 20.56 -14.11 -5.00
CA ARG A 244 21.21 -14.68 -3.82
C ARG A 244 22.45 -15.49 -4.18
N TYR A 245 22.40 -16.32 -5.22
CA TYR A 245 23.55 -17.09 -5.69
C TYR A 245 24.70 -16.17 -6.11
N GLU A 246 24.42 -15.12 -6.90
CA GLU A 246 25.44 -14.17 -7.34
C GLU A 246 25.99 -13.32 -6.18
N LEU A 247 25.13 -12.91 -5.24
CA LEU A 247 25.52 -12.18 -4.03
C LEU A 247 26.47 -12.99 -3.14
N LEU A 248 26.22 -14.30 -2.99
CA LEU A 248 27.08 -15.19 -2.21
C LEU A 248 28.35 -15.60 -2.96
N ARG A 249 28.34 -15.57 -4.31
CA ARG A 249 29.53 -15.79 -5.16
C ARG A 249 30.49 -14.60 -5.12
N ARG A 250 29.97 -13.38 -5.01
CA ARG A 250 30.74 -12.14 -4.88
C ARG A 250 31.09 -11.86 -3.42
N THR A 251 32.11 -12.53 -2.90
CA THR A 251 32.69 -12.19 -1.60
C THR A 251 33.12 -10.72 -1.60
N PRO A 252 32.69 -9.90 -0.61
CA PRO A 252 33.18 -8.53 -0.50
C PRO A 252 34.69 -8.57 -0.25
N LYS A 253 35.47 -8.00 -1.17
CA LYS A 253 36.87 -7.67 -0.88
C LYS A 253 36.85 -6.59 0.22
N PRO A 254 37.74 -6.66 1.23
CA PRO A 254 37.95 -5.49 2.08
C PRO A 254 38.42 -4.34 1.17
N PRO A 255 37.94 -3.10 1.38
CA PRO A 255 38.35 -1.99 0.53
C PRO A 255 39.85 -1.76 0.68
N ILE A 256 40.58 -1.83 -0.43
CA ILE A 256 42.04 -1.64 -0.45
C ILE A 256 42.37 -0.21 -0.88
N THR A 257 41.49 0.41 -1.67
CA THR A 257 41.70 1.72 -2.28
C THR A 257 40.39 2.48 -2.41
N ASN A 258 40.23 3.58 -1.66
CA ASN A 258 39.12 4.54 -1.84
C ASN A 258 39.09 5.01 -3.31
N SER A 259 38.22 4.40 -4.10
CA SER A 259 38.18 4.54 -5.56
C SER A 259 36.76 4.30 -6.04
N ALA A 260 36.32 5.09 -7.01
CA ALA A 260 34.93 5.06 -7.48
C ALA A 260 34.48 3.66 -7.92
N SER A 261 35.39 2.81 -8.43
CA SER A 261 35.09 1.42 -8.80
C SER A 261 34.78 0.48 -7.63
N GLU A 262 35.27 0.76 -6.42
CA GLU A 262 34.92 -0.01 -5.21
C GLU A 262 33.54 0.40 -4.69
N ASP A 263 33.24 1.71 -4.68
CA ASP A 263 31.92 2.26 -4.35
C ASP A 263 30.83 1.72 -5.30
N ASP A 264 31.13 1.74 -6.60
CA ASP A 264 30.23 1.30 -7.68
C ASP A 264 29.90 -0.20 -7.58
N GLU A 265 30.78 -1.05 -7.04
CA GLU A 265 30.49 -2.47 -6.78
C GLU A 265 29.80 -2.67 -5.42
N TRP A 266 30.09 -1.86 -4.40
CA TRP A 266 29.34 -1.86 -3.13
C TRP A 266 27.85 -1.56 -3.36
N ILE A 267 27.53 -0.50 -4.14
CA ILE A 267 26.14 -0.14 -4.50
C ILE A 267 25.44 -1.33 -5.19
N LYS A 268 26.12 -2.03 -6.09
CA LYS A 268 25.56 -3.21 -6.79
C LYS A 268 25.28 -4.36 -5.82
N LEU A 269 26.21 -4.68 -4.91
CA LEU A 269 26.04 -5.75 -3.93
C LEU A 269 24.93 -5.45 -2.91
N GLU A 270 24.80 -4.20 -2.47
CA GLU A 270 23.74 -3.75 -1.57
C GLU A 270 22.38 -3.67 -2.30
N ALA A 271 22.33 -3.22 -3.56
CA ALA A 271 21.14 -3.31 -4.41
C ALA A 271 20.66 -4.77 -4.58
N MET A 272 21.58 -5.71 -4.80
CA MET A 272 21.28 -7.15 -4.88
C MET A 272 20.69 -7.69 -3.57
N ARG A 273 21.34 -7.38 -2.44
CA ARG A 273 20.89 -7.75 -1.08
C ARG A 273 19.50 -7.21 -0.79
N ARG A 274 19.27 -5.91 -1.05
CA ARG A 274 17.98 -5.24 -0.85
C ARG A 274 16.90 -5.77 -1.80
N THR A 275 17.25 -6.11 -3.04
CA THR A 275 16.31 -6.76 -4.00
C THR A 275 15.89 -8.14 -3.51
N TYR A 276 16.83 -9.00 -3.08
CA TYR A 276 16.51 -10.33 -2.55
C TYR A 276 15.54 -10.25 -1.37
N PHE A 277 15.84 -9.38 -0.40
CA PHE A 277 14.98 -9.20 0.76
C PHE A 277 13.65 -8.51 0.44
N ALA A 278 13.58 -7.63 -0.57
CA ALA A 278 12.33 -7.05 -1.02
C ALA A 278 11.39 -8.11 -1.63
N VAL A 279 11.92 -9.12 -2.34
CA VAL A 279 11.13 -10.27 -2.81
C VAL A 279 10.66 -11.14 -1.63
N TYR A 280 11.55 -11.41 -0.66
CA TYR A 280 11.21 -12.16 0.56
C TYR A 280 10.09 -11.49 1.38
N VAL A 281 10.20 -10.18 1.63
CA VAL A 281 9.18 -9.39 2.33
C VAL A 281 7.86 -9.35 1.55
N PHE A 282 7.92 -9.18 0.21
CA PHE A 282 6.73 -9.25 -0.64
C PHE A 282 6.01 -10.62 -0.55
N PHE A 283 6.76 -11.73 -0.56
CA PHE A 283 6.16 -13.06 -0.37
C PHE A 283 5.60 -13.26 1.04
N GLY A 284 6.25 -12.70 2.08
CA GLY A 284 5.67 -12.65 3.43
C GLY A 284 4.34 -11.89 3.47
N GLY A 285 4.24 -10.79 2.73
CA GLY A 285 2.99 -10.06 2.50
C GLY A 285 1.91 -10.92 1.84
N LEU A 286 2.25 -11.71 0.80
CA LEU A 286 1.31 -12.66 0.18
C LEU A 286 0.90 -13.80 1.14
N THR A 287 1.78 -14.23 2.05
CA THR A 287 1.42 -15.19 3.11
C THR A 287 0.46 -14.57 4.13
N ALA A 288 0.69 -13.32 4.53
CA ALA A 288 -0.17 -12.62 5.48
C ALA A 288 -1.57 -12.28 4.92
N PHE A 289 -1.63 -11.73 3.70
CA PHE A 289 -2.88 -11.26 3.10
C PHE A 289 -3.79 -12.38 2.59
N PHE A 290 -3.20 -13.49 2.13
CA PHE A 290 -3.91 -14.49 1.33
C PHE A 290 -3.63 -15.94 1.74
N ASN A 291 -3.08 -16.19 2.94
CA ASN A 291 -2.64 -17.51 3.43
C ASN A 291 -1.76 -18.31 2.43
N PHE A 292 -1.03 -17.64 1.52
CA PHE A 292 -0.22 -18.37 0.54
C PHE A 292 1.01 -18.99 1.22
N PRO A 293 1.33 -20.27 0.98
CA PRO A 293 2.59 -20.84 1.47
C PRO A 293 3.79 -20.00 1.00
N PRO A 294 4.71 -19.64 1.91
CA PRO A 294 5.81 -18.73 1.63
C PRO A 294 6.74 -19.33 0.57
N ALA A 295 6.99 -18.57 -0.49
CA ALA A 295 7.80 -19.04 -1.63
C ALA A 295 9.32 -18.99 -1.36
N ILE A 296 9.74 -18.28 -0.29
CA ILE A 296 11.11 -18.30 0.26
C ILE A 296 10.98 -18.56 1.77
N PRO A 297 11.36 -19.74 2.29
CA PRO A 297 11.27 -20.07 3.71
C PRO A 297 12.46 -19.48 4.50
N ASN A 298 12.30 -19.28 5.80
CA ASN A 298 13.33 -18.69 6.69
C ASN A 298 14.68 -19.42 6.71
N SER A 299 14.73 -20.68 6.28
CA SER A 299 15.97 -21.44 6.11
C SER A 299 16.83 -20.97 4.92
N GLU A 300 16.24 -20.36 3.90
CA GLU A 300 16.96 -19.95 2.68
C GLU A 300 17.80 -18.66 2.88
N PRO A 301 17.30 -17.56 3.49
CA PRO A 301 18.10 -16.36 3.70
C PRO A 301 19.27 -16.52 4.69
N GLY A 302 19.36 -17.62 5.45
CA GLY A 302 20.13 -17.70 6.71
C GLY A 302 21.61 -17.29 6.69
N VAL A 303 22.30 -17.39 5.55
CA VAL A 303 23.71 -16.96 5.38
C VAL A 303 23.88 -15.58 4.74
N VAL A 304 22.80 -14.99 4.23
CA VAL A 304 22.80 -13.66 3.61
C VAL A 304 22.88 -12.60 4.74
N THR A 305 23.74 -11.60 4.57
CA THR A 305 23.83 -10.47 5.51
C THR A 305 22.63 -9.54 5.36
N LEU A 306 22.13 -9.00 6.48
CA LEU A 306 21.06 -8.02 6.49
C LEU A 306 21.50 -6.71 5.81
N PRO A 307 20.58 -5.91 5.24
CA PRO A 307 20.88 -4.62 4.60
C PRO A 307 21.58 -3.61 5.51
N CYS A 308 22.27 -2.65 4.92
CA CYS A 308 22.86 -1.51 5.65
C CYS A 308 21.78 -0.55 6.17
N GLU A 309 22.21 0.48 6.92
CA GLU A 309 21.34 1.57 7.36
C GLU A 309 20.78 2.41 6.20
N GLU A 310 19.55 2.91 6.35
CA GLU A 310 18.91 3.71 5.29
C GLU A 310 19.62 5.06 5.06
N GLU A 311 20.28 5.61 6.09
CA GLU A 311 21.15 6.79 5.95
C GLU A 311 22.38 6.52 5.07
N VAL A 312 22.92 5.29 5.13
CA VAL A 312 24.05 4.85 4.29
C VAL A 312 23.57 4.50 2.88
N TRP A 313 22.35 3.99 2.72
CA TRP A 313 21.76 3.66 1.42
C TRP A 313 21.22 4.86 0.63
N ASN A 314 20.86 5.95 1.32
CA ASN A 314 20.37 7.18 0.69
C ASN A 314 21.38 8.34 0.80
N GLY A 315 22.57 8.09 1.36
CA GLY A 315 23.64 9.06 1.51
C GLY A 315 24.52 9.18 0.26
N THR A 316 25.24 10.29 0.15
CA THR A 316 26.20 10.57 -0.94
C THR A 316 27.66 10.27 -0.58
N THR A 317 27.92 9.75 0.62
CA THR A 317 29.26 9.39 1.12
C THR A 317 29.30 7.95 1.65
N PRO A 318 30.26 7.11 1.21
CA PRO A 318 30.43 5.76 1.75
C PRO A 318 30.89 5.82 3.22
N LEU A 319 30.01 5.44 4.14
CA LEU A 319 30.40 5.10 5.51
C LEU A 319 30.92 3.66 5.54
N PRO A 320 31.96 3.34 6.34
CA PRO A 320 32.48 1.99 6.43
C PRO A 320 31.39 1.02 6.91
N PRO A 321 31.25 -0.17 6.29
CA PRO A 321 30.13 -1.05 6.57
C PRO A 321 30.15 -1.54 8.03
N ALA A 322 29.02 -1.35 8.71
CA ALA A 322 28.77 -1.95 10.02
C ALA A 322 28.96 -3.49 9.98
N PRO A 323 29.37 -4.14 11.09
CA PRO A 323 29.60 -5.58 11.12
C PRO A 323 28.35 -6.34 10.68
N ALA A 324 28.45 -6.98 9.51
CA ALA A 324 27.30 -7.43 8.73
C ALA A 324 26.66 -8.71 9.32
N VAL A 325 25.63 -8.53 10.14
CA VAL A 325 24.89 -9.63 10.77
C VAL A 325 24.10 -10.42 9.71
N THR A 326 24.10 -11.76 9.77
CA THR A 326 23.29 -12.59 8.86
C THR A 326 21.84 -12.71 9.32
N PHE A 327 20.92 -12.98 8.38
CA PHE A 327 19.51 -13.22 8.69
C PHE A 327 19.33 -14.26 9.81
N ARG A 328 20.06 -15.38 9.77
CA ARG A 328 19.98 -16.40 10.83
C ARG A 328 20.38 -15.85 12.19
N VAL A 329 21.46 -15.07 12.26
CA VAL A 329 21.88 -14.46 13.54
C VAL A 329 20.84 -13.43 14.00
N GLY A 330 20.28 -12.62 13.11
CA GLY A 330 19.19 -11.70 13.46
C GLY A 330 17.96 -12.41 14.02
N MET A 331 17.54 -13.50 13.39
CA MET A 331 16.46 -14.37 13.92
C MET A 331 16.85 -15.03 15.24
N ASP A 332 18.10 -15.46 15.41
CA ASP A 332 18.63 -16.01 16.67
C ASP A 332 18.60 -14.98 17.82
N TYR A 333 18.69 -13.67 17.55
CA TYR A 333 18.49 -12.61 18.56
C TYR A 333 17.00 -12.38 18.85
N VAL A 334 16.19 -12.26 17.80
CA VAL A 334 14.73 -12.03 17.89
C VAL A 334 14.03 -13.15 18.66
N LEU A 335 14.31 -14.42 18.34
CA LEU A 335 13.73 -15.60 19.01
C LEU A 335 14.20 -15.79 20.47
N LYS A 336 15.11 -14.95 20.96
CA LYS A 336 15.54 -14.86 22.37
C LYS A 336 15.02 -13.61 23.08
N GLY A 337 14.20 -12.78 22.42
CA GLY A 337 13.77 -11.48 22.95
C GLY A 337 14.91 -10.46 23.11
N GLN A 338 16.02 -10.63 22.39
CA GLN A 338 17.22 -9.80 22.55
C GLN A 338 17.23 -8.64 21.56
N HIS A 339 17.53 -7.44 22.04
CA HIS A 339 17.70 -6.26 21.19
C HIS A 339 18.94 -6.36 20.30
N MET A 340 18.80 -6.04 19.02
CA MET A 340 19.90 -5.95 18.05
C MET A 340 19.79 -4.63 17.28
N ARG A 341 20.88 -3.86 17.23
CA ARG A 341 20.97 -2.68 16.35
C ARG A 341 21.06 -3.16 14.90
N CYS A 342 20.10 -2.76 14.08
CA CYS A 342 20.01 -3.04 12.65
C CYS A 342 19.01 -2.07 12.00
N SER A 343 19.09 -1.95 10.67
CA SER A 343 18.39 -0.92 9.92
C SER A 343 16.88 -1.07 9.90
N SER A 344 16.17 0.02 9.59
CA SER A 344 14.71 0.01 9.45
C SER A 344 14.21 -1.04 8.45
N PHE A 345 14.96 -1.33 7.37
CA PHE A 345 14.62 -2.44 6.48
C PHE A 345 14.99 -3.81 7.05
N ALA A 346 16.12 -3.95 7.77
CA ALA A 346 16.46 -5.17 8.51
C ALA A 346 15.44 -5.53 9.60
N LYS A 347 14.92 -4.53 10.35
CA LYS A 347 13.83 -4.67 11.31
C LYS A 347 12.57 -5.26 10.63
N ARG A 348 12.22 -4.80 9.42
CA ARG A 348 11.08 -5.33 8.65
C ARG A 348 11.31 -6.75 8.15
N ILE A 349 12.50 -7.06 7.65
CA ILE A 349 12.91 -8.40 7.23
C ILE A 349 12.78 -9.41 8.39
N LEU A 350 13.21 -9.03 9.59
CA LEU A 350 13.11 -9.87 10.78
C LEU A 350 11.67 -9.96 11.33
N ALA A 351 10.86 -8.89 11.18
CA ALA A 351 9.43 -8.94 11.47
C ALA A 351 8.70 -9.95 10.55
N THR A 352 8.98 -9.93 9.24
CA THR A 352 8.50 -10.95 8.30
C THR A 352 8.99 -12.34 8.69
N GLY A 353 10.25 -12.48 9.10
CA GLY A 353 10.80 -13.74 9.59
C GLY A 353 10.02 -14.30 10.78
N MET A 354 9.75 -13.49 11.80
CA MET A 354 8.94 -13.92 12.94
C MET A 354 7.51 -14.26 12.52
N PHE A 355 6.86 -13.43 11.69
CA PHE A 355 5.52 -13.73 11.17
C PHE A 355 5.47 -15.10 10.48
N LEU A 356 6.47 -15.43 9.67
CA LEU A 356 6.56 -16.73 9.00
C LEU A 356 6.87 -17.89 9.98
N GLU A 357 7.61 -17.68 11.08
CA GLU A 357 7.73 -18.70 12.13
C GLU A 357 6.41 -18.94 12.86
N CYS A 358 5.67 -17.88 13.20
CA CYS A 358 4.35 -17.96 13.83
C CYS A 358 3.32 -18.66 12.93
N TRP A 359 3.30 -18.28 11.65
CA TRP A 359 2.45 -18.90 10.63
C TRP A 359 2.78 -20.40 10.45
N ALA A 360 4.06 -20.75 10.33
CA ALA A 360 4.50 -22.14 10.16
C ALA A 360 4.30 -22.99 11.43
N ALA A 361 4.40 -22.42 12.63
CA ALA A 361 4.14 -23.12 13.89
C ALA A 361 2.69 -23.64 13.95
N ARG A 362 1.72 -22.84 13.47
CA ARG A 362 0.29 -23.20 13.41
C ARG A 362 0.01 -24.45 12.58
N SER A 363 0.85 -24.76 11.58
CA SER A 363 0.77 -26.00 10.79
C SER A 363 1.40 -27.23 11.48
N GLY A 364 1.99 -27.07 12.68
CA GLY A 364 2.91 -28.04 13.30
C GLY A 364 2.31 -29.16 14.17
N GLY A 365 0.97 -29.24 14.32
CA GLY A 365 0.32 -30.31 15.08
C GLY A 365 0.71 -30.33 16.57
N LEU A 366 1.07 -31.50 17.11
CA LEU A 366 1.36 -31.65 18.56
C LEU A 366 2.60 -30.89 19.06
N LEU A 367 3.51 -30.48 18.16
CA LEU A 367 4.66 -29.62 18.52
C LEU A 367 4.30 -28.13 18.57
N PHE A 368 3.05 -27.76 18.26
CA PHE A 368 2.55 -26.39 18.27
C PHE A 368 2.66 -25.75 19.66
N ALA A 369 1.98 -26.31 20.68
CA ALA A 369 1.79 -25.66 21.98
C ALA A 369 3.10 -25.13 22.61
N ALA A 370 4.09 -25.99 22.85
CA ALA A 370 5.37 -25.58 23.46
C ALA A 370 6.17 -24.56 22.60
N ARG A 371 5.92 -24.51 21.28
CA ARG A 371 6.50 -23.49 20.39
C ARG A 371 5.71 -22.18 20.44
N THR A 372 4.38 -22.26 20.53
CA THR A 372 3.47 -21.12 20.72
C THR A 372 3.77 -20.41 22.03
N ASP A 373 3.92 -21.14 23.14
CA ASP A 373 4.27 -20.59 24.46
C ASP A 373 5.60 -19.80 24.40
N GLN A 374 6.61 -20.35 23.72
CA GLN A 374 7.90 -19.68 23.51
C GLN A 374 7.73 -18.39 22.66
N LEU A 375 6.99 -18.47 21.56
CA LEU A 375 6.76 -17.33 20.68
C LEU A 375 5.95 -16.23 21.38
N GLU A 376 4.93 -16.58 22.20
CA GLU A 376 4.12 -15.63 22.96
C GLU A 376 4.95 -14.89 24.01
N GLY A 377 5.83 -15.59 24.73
CA GLY A 377 6.77 -14.97 25.66
C GLY A 377 7.70 -13.96 24.98
N VAL A 378 8.25 -14.33 23.81
CA VAL A 378 9.06 -13.42 22.97
C VAL A 378 8.24 -12.21 22.53
N LEU A 379 7.09 -12.44 21.89
CA LEU A 379 6.18 -11.39 21.38
C LEU A 379 5.75 -10.40 22.46
N SER A 380 5.42 -10.90 23.65
CA SER A 380 4.99 -10.07 24.79
C SER A 380 6.12 -9.23 25.39
N SER A 381 7.37 -9.71 25.32
CA SER A 381 8.56 -8.93 25.72
C SER A 381 8.94 -7.84 24.70
N PHE A 382 8.61 -8.06 23.42
CA PHE A 382 9.18 -7.32 22.29
C PHE A 382 8.67 -5.88 22.14
N VAL A 383 7.57 -5.52 22.81
CA VAL A 383 7.06 -4.13 22.90
C VAL A 383 8.12 -3.17 23.46
N ARG A 384 9.12 -3.66 24.21
CA ARG A 384 10.24 -2.83 24.72
C ARG A 384 11.44 -2.75 23.78
N VAL A 385 11.44 -3.46 22.65
CA VAL A 385 12.64 -3.69 21.82
C VAL A 385 12.66 -2.81 20.56
N ILE A 386 11.52 -2.50 19.92
CA ILE A 386 11.48 -1.60 18.75
C ILE A 386 10.96 -0.18 19.09
N HIS A 387 10.15 -0.02 20.14
CA HIS A 387 9.49 1.27 20.47
C HIS A 387 10.44 2.45 20.81
N ALA A 388 11.74 2.22 20.98
CA ALA A 388 12.71 3.30 21.17
C ALA A 388 12.95 4.17 19.92
N ASP A 389 12.83 3.58 18.71
CA ASP A 389 13.24 4.22 17.45
C ASP A 389 12.12 4.25 16.38
N ILE A 390 10.83 4.32 16.76
CA ILE A 390 9.73 4.31 15.77
C ILE A 390 9.55 5.70 15.14
N VAL A 391 10.45 6.00 14.20
CA VAL A 391 10.35 7.10 13.24
C VAL A 391 10.42 6.50 11.83
N GLY A 392 9.55 6.96 10.92
CA GLY A 392 9.52 6.52 9.52
C GLY A 392 8.69 5.26 9.24
N CYS A 393 8.23 5.14 7.99
CA CYS A 393 7.26 4.14 7.53
C CYS A 393 7.74 2.68 7.58
N LEU A 394 9.05 2.42 7.40
CA LEU A 394 9.62 1.06 7.52
C LEU A 394 9.47 0.49 8.94
N ASN A 395 9.62 1.33 9.97
CA ASN A 395 9.43 0.91 11.36
C ASN A 395 7.95 0.60 11.65
N ARG A 396 7.01 1.41 11.12
CA ARG A 396 5.56 1.14 11.21
C ARG A 396 5.16 -0.17 10.50
N ALA A 397 5.61 -0.40 9.27
CA ALA A 397 5.33 -1.65 8.56
C ALA A 397 5.96 -2.89 9.24
N SER A 398 7.08 -2.72 9.95
CA SER A 398 7.63 -3.75 10.84
C SER A 398 6.70 -4.02 12.01
N GLU A 399 6.23 -2.98 12.69
CA GLU A 399 5.32 -3.04 13.83
C GLU A 399 3.98 -3.70 13.47
N ALA A 400 3.40 -3.35 12.32
CA ALA A 400 2.21 -3.99 11.75
C ALA A 400 2.41 -5.50 11.54
N THR A 401 3.55 -5.89 10.95
CA THR A 401 3.92 -7.31 10.76
C THR A 401 4.11 -8.04 12.09
N TRP A 402 4.67 -7.38 13.10
CA TRP A 402 4.79 -7.89 14.47
C TRP A 402 3.44 -8.08 15.17
N LYS A 403 2.50 -7.14 14.96
CA LYS A 403 1.13 -7.21 15.49
C LYS A 403 0.33 -8.35 14.83
N LEU A 404 0.47 -8.55 13.52
CA LEU A 404 -0.04 -9.75 12.82
C LEU A 404 0.54 -11.05 13.41
N ALA A 405 1.86 -11.11 13.60
CA ALA A 405 2.54 -12.28 14.17
C ALA A 405 2.05 -12.60 15.59
N ARG A 406 1.77 -11.56 16.41
CA ARG A 406 1.17 -11.71 17.74
C ARG A 406 -0.23 -12.31 17.65
N MET A 407 -1.11 -11.77 16.81
CA MET A 407 -2.48 -12.29 16.66
C MET A 407 -2.51 -13.77 16.25
N ARG A 408 -1.63 -14.23 15.34
CA ARG A 408 -1.60 -15.64 14.91
C ARG A 408 -1.10 -16.61 15.99
N VAL A 409 -0.19 -16.20 16.87
CA VAL A 409 0.23 -16.97 18.06
C VAL A 409 -0.88 -17.01 19.10
N VAL A 410 -1.57 -15.88 19.26
CA VAL A 410 -2.77 -15.67 20.10
C VAL A 410 -4.03 -16.33 19.47
N GLY A 411 -3.84 -17.38 18.66
CA GLY A 411 -4.91 -18.28 18.20
C GLY A 411 -5.93 -17.69 17.23
N LEU A 412 -5.75 -16.46 16.73
CA LEU A 412 -6.63 -15.89 15.71
C LEU A 412 -6.39 -16.58 14.36
N ASP A 413 -7.29 -17.48 13.99
CA ASP A 413 -7.27 -18.15 12.68
C ASP A 413 -8.26 -17.49 11.71
N LEU A 414 -7.72 -16.73 10.77
CA LEU A 414 -8.44 -16.12 9.65
C LEU A 414 -8.19 -16.85 8.31
N SER A 415 -7.57 -18.04 8.30
CA SER A 415 -7.13 -18.73 7.08
C SER A 415 -8.23 -18.85 6.02
N THR A 416 -9.46 -19.17 6.42
CA THR A 416 -10.59 -19.29 5.48
C THR A 416 -10.94 -17.94 4.84
N VAL A 417 -10.81 -16.84 5.59
CA VAL A 417 -11.04 -15.48 5.09
C VAL A 417 -9.89 -15.05 4.17
N GLU A 418 -8.64 -15.27 4.60
CA GLU A 418 -7.42 -15.03 3.81
C GLU A 418 -7.43 -15.81 2.47
N GLU A 419 -7.85 -17.08 2.50
CA GLU A 419 -7.93 -17.94 1.30
C GLU A 419 -9.03 -17.49 0.33
N VAL A 420 -10.18 -17.07 0.85
CA VAL A 420 -11.31 -16.60 0.04
C VAL A 420 -11.06 -15.19 -0.50
N LEU A 421 -10.35 -14.35 0.23
CA LEU A 421 -9.94 -13.01 -0.21
C LEU A 421 -9.12 -13.02 -1.52
N ARG A 422 -8.51 -14.16 -1.88
CA ARG A 422 -7.87 -14.36 -3.20
C ARG A 422 -8.82 -14.07 -4.37
N TYR A 423 -10.09 -14.46 -4.25
CA TYR A 423 -11.09 -14.31 -5.32
C TYR A 423 -11.63 -12.87 -5.44
N HIS A 424 -11.34 -12.00 -4.47
CA HIS A 424 -11.87 -10.64 -4.36
C HIS A 424 -13.41 -10.54 -4.31
N ASP A 425 -14.12 -11.67 -4.15
CA ASP A 425 -15.58 -11.70 -4.06
C ASP A 425 -16.07 -11.34 -2.65
N VAL A 426 -16.79 -10.23 -2.55
CA VAL A 426 -17.29 -9.67 -1.29
C VAL A 426 -18.28 -10.61 -0.59
N GLY A 427 -19.11 -11.35 -1.34
CA GLY A 427 -20.10 -12.27 -0.78
C GLY A 427 -19.46 -13.48 -0.12
N GLU A 428 -18.49 -14.10 -0.81
CA GLU A 428 -17.71 -15.22 -0.27
C GLU A 428 -16.84 -14.78 0.92
N ILE A 429 -16.18 -13.61 0.85
CA ILE A 429 -15.40 -13.07 1.99
C ILE A 429 -16.30 -12.91 3.22
N VAL A 430 -17.48 -12.31 3.06
CA VAL A 430 -18.46 -12.13 4.15
C VAL A 430 -18.99 -13.47 4.66
N HIS A 431 -19.20 -14.47 3.78
CA HIS A 431 -19.56 -15.82 4.19
C HIS A 431 -18.47 -16.47 5.05
N ALA A 432 -17.21 -16.39 4.63
CA ALA A 432 -16.06 -16.90 5.38
C ALA A 432 -15.91 -16.20 6.75
N VAL A 433 -16.11 -14.88 6.82
CA VAL A 433 -16.11 -14.10 8.08
C VAL A 433 -17.23 -14.58 9.01
N ARG A 434 -18.46 -14.75 8.53
CA ARG A 434 -19.57 -15.28 9.35
C ARG A 434 -19.27 -16.70 9.85
N GLY A 435 -18.64 -17.55 9.02
CA GLY A 435 -18.17 -18.88 9.39
C GLY A 435 -17.11 -18.87 10.49
N CYS A 436 -16.16 -17.92 10.45
CA CYS A 436 -15.15 -17.76 11.50
C CYS A 436 -15.77 -17.21 12.80
N ALA A 437 -16.64 -16.20 12.70
CA ALA A 437 -17.35 -15.62 13.84
C ALA A 437 -18.19 -16.66 14.61
N ALA A 438 -18.78 -17.64 13.92
CA ALA A 438 -19.53 -18.73 14.54
C ALA A 438 -18.65 -19.74 15.31
N ARG A 439 -17.35 -19.83 14.99
CA ARG A 439 -16.37 -20.69 15.68
C ARG A 439 -15.59 -19.97 16.77
N MET A 440 -15.63 -18.64 16.80
CA MET A 440 -14.91 -17.83 17.79
C MET A 440 -15.48 -18.09 19.20
N ALA A 441 -14.67 -18.75 20.03
CA ALA A 441 -14.92 -18.85 21.46
C ALA A 441 -14.81 -17.46 22.12
N ARG A 442 -15.28 -17.34 23.37
CA ARG A 442 -15.13 -16.13 24.20
C ARG A 442 -14.26 -16.37 25.46
N THR A 443 -13.88 -17.61 25.72
CA THR A 443 -13.43 -18.09 27.04
C THR A 443 -11.91 -18.28 27.17
N GLY A 444 -11.11 -17.45 26.48
CA GLY A 444 -9.65 -17.46 26.61
C GLY A 444 -9.13 -16.05 26.81
N GLU A 445 -8.25 -15.85 27.80
CA GLU A 445 -7.60 -14.55 28.08
C GLU A 445 -6.93 -13.98 26.82
N THR A 446 -6.34 -14.89 26.04
CA THR A 446 -5.85 -14.78 24.67
C THR A 446 -6.71 -13.88 23.77
N LEU A 447 -8.04 -14.04 23.79
CA LEU A 447 -8.96 -13.27 22.96
C LEU A 447 -9.05 -11.79 23.39
N VAL A 448 -8.97 -11.52 24.69
CA VAL A 448 -8.94 -10.14 25.21
C VAL A 448 -7.62 -9.48 24.84
N VAL A 449 -6.50 -10.22 24.93
CA VAL A 449 -5.18 -9.74 24.46
C VAL A 449 -5.18 -9.40 22.96
N ALA A 450 -5.87 -10.20 22.12
CA ALA A 450 -6.06 -9.85 20.71
C ALA A 450 -6.95 -8.60 20.51
N ALA A 451 -7.95 -8.39 21.38
CA ALA A 451 -8.79 -7.19 21.33
C ALA A 451 -8.02 -5.91 21.73
N GLU A 452 -7.10 -6.01 22.70
CA GLU A 452 -6.18 -4.92 23.04
C GLU A 452 -5.21 -4.59 21.90
N VAL A 453 -4.64 -5.61 21.23
CA VAL A 453 -3.82 -5.42 20.02
C VAL A 453 -4.64 -4.75 18.92
N ALA A 454 -5.91 -5.13 18.75
CA ALA A 454 -6.80 -4.52 17.78
C ALA A 454 -7.12 -3.06 18.11
N MET A 455 -7.35 -2.71 19.39
CA MET A 455 -7.52 -1.31 19.80
C MET A 455 -6.27 -0.48 19.51
N ASP A 456 -5.09 -0.98 19.86
CA ASP A 456 -3.81 -0.28 19.65
C ASP A 456 -3.48 -0.08 18.16
N VAL A 457 -3.83 -1.06 17.31
CA VAL A 457 -3.74 -0.94 15.84
C VAL A 457 -4.70 0.10 15.27
N LEU A 458 -5.95 0.12 15.74
CA LEU A 458 -6.99 0.98 15.18
C LEU A 458 -6.87 2.42 15.68
N PHE A 459 -6.68 2.59 16.99
CA PHE A 459 -6.83 3.84 17.75
C PHE A 459 -5.55 4.33 18.43
N GLY A 460 -4.40 3.71 18.17
CA GLY A 460 -3.10 4.19 18.63
C GLY A 460 -2.75 5.59 18.12
N ALA A 461 -1.95 6.33 18.89
CA ALA A 461 -1.79 7.80 18.82
C ALA A 461 -1.24 8.41 17.51
N ASN A 462 -0.85 7.61 16.52
CA ASN A 462 -0.19 8.06 15.28
C ASN A 462 -1.10 7.94 14.03
N GLN A 463 -2.37 8.33 14.14
CA GLN A 463 -3.33 8.18 13.03
C GLN A 463 -3.14 9.16 11.86
N GLU A 464 -2.64 10.37 12.12
CA GLU A 464 -2.62 11.45 11.12
C GLU A 464 -1.62 11.18 9.97
N ASP A 465 -0.50 10.52 10.28
CA ASP A 465 0.59 10.18 9.36
C ASP A 465 0.40 8.81 8.67
N ARG A 466 -0.80 8.51 8.16
CA ARG A 466 -1.12 7.25 7.44
C ARG A 466 -0.53 7.16 6.01
N THR A 467 0.77 7.43 5.90
CA THR A 467 1.67 6.99 4.82
C THR A 467 2.14 5.55 5.12
N GLY A 468 1.18 4.63 5.07
CA GLY A 468 1.32 3.22 5.46
C GLY A 468 1.51 2.26 4.29
N GLY A 469 2.13 1.12 4.57
CA GLY A 469 2.41 0.04 3.63
C GLY A 469 1.17 -0.79 3.30
N ILE A 470 1.39 -1.98 2.74
CA ILE A 470 0.33 -2.98 2.58
C ILE A 470 0.06 -3.68 3.92
N GLU A 471 1.10 -3.79 4.75
CA GLU A 471 1.10 -4.39 6.08
C GLU A 471 0.17 -3.66 7.06
N ASP A 472 0.18 -2.33 7.02
CA ASP A 472 -0.72 -1.47 7.81
C ASP A 472 -2.20 -1.68 7.43
N VAL A 473 -2.47 -2.07 6.17
CA VAL A 473 -3.82 -2.36 5.67
C VAL A 473 -4.32 -3.72 6.16
N VAL A 474 -3.50 -4.79 6.07
CA VAL A 474 -3.92 -6.11 6.61
C VAL A 474 -4.15 -6.03 8.10
N VAL A 475 -3.18 -5.50 8.85
CA VAL A 475 -3.30 -5.50 10.31
C VAL A 475 -4.51 -4.68 10.76
N GLY A 476 -4.76 -3.51 10.15
CA GLY A 476 -5.95 -2.72 10.43
C GLY A 476 -7.25 -3.47 10.11
N TRP A 477 -7.33 -4.12 8.94
CA TRP A 477 -8.52 -4.84 8.49
C TRP A 477 -8.83 -6.07 9.34
N GLU A 478 -7.82 -6.89 9.63
CA GLU A 478 -7.96 -8.07 10.45
C GLU A 478 -8.28 -7.72 11.90
N CYS A 479 -7.64 -6.67 12.46
CA CYS A 479 -7.98 -6.15 13.77
C CYS A 479 -9.43 -5.65 13.82
N ALA A 480 -9.90 -4.95 12.79
CA ALA A 480 -11.30 -4.52 12.69
C ALA A 480 -12.25 -5.74 12.63
N LEU A 481 -12.04 -6.68 11.70
CA LEU A 481 -12.85 -7.90 11.60
C LEU A 481 -12.87 -8.69 12.91
N TYR A 482 -11.70 -8.90 13.52
CA TYR A 482 -11.56 -9.60 14.80
C TYR A 482 -12.38 -8.92 15.90
N LEU A 483 -12.17 -7.61 16.06
CA LEU A 483 -12.82 -6.82 17.10
C LEU A 483 -14.34 -6.76 16.88
N MET A 484 -14.82 -6.64 15.63
CA MET A 484 -16.23 -6.77 15.26
C MET A 484 -16.81 -8.15 15.64
N MET A 485 -16.10 -9.24 15.35
CA MET A 485 -16.55 -10.61 15.68
C MET A 485 -16.62 -10.84 17.19
N TRP A 486 -15.60 -10.41 17.94
CA TRP A 486 -15.58 -10.49 19.40
C TRP A 486 -16.68 -9.61 20.03
N LEU A 487 -16.78 -8.34 19.64
CA LEU A 487 -17.81 -7.42 20.14
C LEU A 487 -19.22 -7.94 19.86
N ARG A 488 -19.54 -8.40 18.65
CA ARG A 488 -20.85 -8.99 18.31
C ARG A 488 -21.21 -10.15 19.24
N ARG A 489 -20.23 -10.95 19.68
CA ARG A 489 -20.45 -12.04 20.64
C ARG A 489 -20.74 -11.51 22.05
N VAL A 490 -19.92 -10.57 22.54
CA VAL A 490 -20.10 -9.97 23.87
C VAL A 490 -21.42 -9.20 23.96
N GLU A 491 -21.75 -8.39 22.95
CA GLU A 491 -22.99 -7.62 22.86
C GLU A 491 -24.23 -8.50 22.79
N ARG A 492 -24.19 -9.62 22.04
CA ARG A 492 -25.25 -10.63 22.04
C ARG A 492 -25.42 -11.29 23.41
N ASP A 493 -24.32 -11.74 24.03
CA ASP A 493 -24.37 -12.39 25.34
C ASP A 493 -24.95 -11.45 26.41
N MET A 494 -24.55 -10.17 26.41
CA MET A 494 -25.10 -9.13 27.28
C MET A 494 -26.60 -8.86 27.02
N SER A 495 -27.03 -8.81 25.75
CA SER A 495 -28.44 -8.61 25.42
C SER A 495 -29.33 -9.78 25.82
N ILE A 496 -28.81 -11.02 25.85
CA ILE A 496 -29.55 -12.18 26.35
C ILE A 496 -29.59 -12.20 27.89
N LEU A 497 -28.56 -11.67 28.56
CA LEU A 497 -28.53 -11.49 30.02
C LEU A 497 -29.48 -10.39 30.52
N ALA A 498 -29.74 -9.36 29.70
CA ALA A 498 -30.69 -8.29 30.01
C ALA A 498 -32.17 -8.71 29.94
N GLY A 499 -32.47 -9.94 29.47
CA GLY A 499 -33.82 -10.50 29.41
C GLY A 499 -33.95 -11.85 30.13
N ASP A 500 -35.17 -12.40 30.14
CA ASP A 500 -35.57 -13.59 30.93
C ASP A 500 -34.80 -14.91 30.63
N LYS A 501 -33.86 -14.91 29.69
CA LYS A 501 -33.09 -16.09 29.25
C LYS A 501 -31.66 -16.13 29.76
N GLY A 502 -31.26 -15.20 30.65
CA GLY A 502 -29.88 -15.00 31.08
C GLY A 502 -29.17 -16.18 31.78
N LEU A 503 -29.89 -17.19 32.31
CA LEU A 503 -29.33 -18.28 33.13
C LEU A 503 -28.22 -19.13 32.48
N TYR A 504 -28.04 -19.06 31.16
CA TYR A 504 -27.04 -19.85 30.41
C TYR A 504 -25.91 -19.01 29.78
N TYR A 505 -25.85 -17.71 30.08
CA TYR A 505 -24.90 -16.78 29.45
C TYR A 505 -23.96 -16.13 30.48
N ARG A 506 -22.73 -15.80 30.05
CA ARG A 506 -21.68 -15.21 30.90
C ARG A 506 -21.67 -13.68 30.73
N GLY A 507 -21.71 -12.90 31.80
CA GLY A 507 -21.45 -11.46 31.74
C GLY A 507 -20.00 -11.15 31.29
N PRO A 508 -19.67 -9.91 30.92
CA PRO A 508 -18.27 -9.52 30.74
C PRO A 508 -17.48 -9.69 32.05
N ASP A 509 -16.26 -10.21 31.97
CA ASP A 509 -15.32 -10.15 33.10
C ASP A 509 -14.59 -8.79 33.17
N GLU A 510 -13.78 -8.59 34.21
CA GLU A 510 -13.11 -7.31 34.48
C GLU A 510 -12.22 -6.82 33.33
N ARG A 511 -11.56 -7.73 32.59
CA ARG A 511 -10.73 -7.33 31.44
C ARG A 511 -11.59 -7.08 30.19
N GLU A 512 -12.63 -7.89 29.95
CA GLU A 512 -13.60 -7.60 28.90
C GLU A 512 -14.27 -6.24 29.12
N LEU A 513 -14.61 -5.91 30.37
CA LEU A 513 -15.27 -4.65 30.75
C LEU A 513 -14.34 -3.44 30.58
N ASP A 514 -13.06 -3.55 30.97
CA ASP A 514 -12.07 -2.49 30.77
C ASP A 514 -11.81 -2.21 29.27
N VAL A 515 -11.73 -3.24 28.43
CA VAL A 515 -11.66 -3.07 26.96
C VAL A 515 -12.93 -2.39 26.43
N LEU A 516 -14.13 -2.78 26.89
CA LEU A 516 -15.38 -2.13 26.50
C LEU A 516 -15.44 -0.65 26.93
N GLN A 517 -14.94 -0.31 28.12
CA GLN A 517 -14.87 1.08 28.61
C GLN A 517 -13.91 1.92 27.78
N ARG A 518 -12.72 1.41 27.46
CA ARG A 518 -11.76 2.05 26.53
C ARG A 518 -12.39 2.31 25.17
N LEU A 519 -13.12 1.34 24.62
CA LEU A 519 -13.83 1.49 23.33
C LEU A 519 -14.98 2.51 23.37
N ARG A 520 -15.74 2.61 24.46
CA ARG A 520 -16.80 3.63 24.62
C ARG A 520 -16.23 5.03 24.65
N ALA A 521 -15.15 5.26 25.41
CA ALA A 521 -14.48 6.56 25.45
C ALA A 521 -13.96 7.00 24.07
N VAL A 522 -13.42 6.06 23.28
CA VAL A 522 -13.02 6.32 21.88
C VAL A 522 -14.23 6.61 20.99
N GLN A 523 -15.31 5.84 21.10
CA GLN A 523 -16.53 6.08 20.33
C GLN A 523 -17.14 7.46 20.62
N GLU A 524 -17.24 7.82 21.89
CA GLU A 524 -17.76 9.11 22.36
C GLU A 524 -16.90 10.26 21.82
N HIS A 525 -15.57 10.14 21.89
CA HIS A 525 -14.63 11.11 21.33
C HIS A 525 -14.80 11.28 19.81
N GLU A 526 -14.81 10.18 19.06
CA GLU A 526 -14.83 10.20 17.60
C GLU A 526 -16.12 10.77 17.01
N LEU A 527 -17.26 10.52 17.64
CA LEU A 527 -18.56 11.04 17.21
C LEU A 527 -18.73 12.52 17.57
N HIS A 528 -18.53 12.88 18.84
CA HIS A 528 -18.80 14.24 19.33
C HIS A 528 -17.69 15.24 18.97
N GLY A 529 -16.42 14.82 18.97
CA GLY A 529 -15.26 15.70 18.72
C GLY A 529 -15.12 16.13 17.26
N ASN A 530 -15.53 15.28 16.31
CA ASN A 530 -15.41 15.54 14.87
C ASN A 530 -16.66 16.16 14.23
N GLY A 531 -17.70 16.50 15.02
CA GLY A 531 -18.94 17.09 14.52
C GLY A 531 -19.74 16.17 13.58
N ILE A 532 -19.67 14.85 13.79
CA ILE A 532 -20.32 13.86 12.93
C ILE A 532 -21.77 13.71 13.38
N VAL A 533 -22.66 14.49 12.76
CA VAL A 533 -24.11 14.40 12.94
C VAL A 533 -24.67 13.38 11.94
N ASP A 534 -25.65 12.58 12.41
CA ASP A 534 -26.42 11.56 11.69
C ASP A 534 -25.64 10.34 11.12
N ILE A 535 -25.54 9.27 11.93
CA ILE A 535 -25.42 7.89 11.42
C ILE A 535 -26.73 7.14 11.76
N GLU A 536 -27.75 7.30 10.92
CA GLU A 536 -29.10 6.78 11.17
C GLU A 536 -29.12 5.29 11.61
N GLY A 537 -29.52 5.05 12.86
CA GLY A 537 -30.01 3.75 13.33
C GLY A 537 -28.96 2.68 13.73
N GLY A 538 -27.71 3.05 14.02
CA GLY A 538 -26.66 2.07 14.36
C GLY A 538 -25.77 2.34 15.58
N GLU A 539 -25.92 3.47 16.25
CA GLU A 539 -24.85 4.09 17.07
C GLU A 539 -24.59 3.38 18.41
N ASP A 540 -25.58 2.72 19.02
CA ASP A 540 -25.42 2.07 20.34
C ASP A 540 -24.42 0.89 20.37
N ARG A 541 -24.07 0.29 19.24
CA ARG A 541 -23.29 -0.97 19.19
C ARG A 541 -21.85 -0.76 18.73
N LEU A 542 -20.91 -1.16 19.59
CA LEU A 542 -19.47 -1.07 19.31
C LEU A 542 -19.08 -1.93 18.11
N SER A 543 -19.67 -3.12 17.93
CA SER A 543 -19.36 -3.97 16.76
C SER A 543 -19.71 -3.31 15.42
N VAL A 544 -20.77 -2.50 15.37
CA VAL A 544 -21.16 -1.72 14.18
C VAL A 544 -20.25 -0.51 14.01
N PHE A 545 -19.94 0.20 15.11
CA PHE A 545 -19.02 1.35 15.11
C PHE A 545 -17.63 0.98 14.56
N ILE A 546 -17.02 -0.13 14.99
CA ILE A 546 -15.70 -0.56 14.49
C ILE A 546 -15.71 -0.78 12.97
N GLY A 547 -16.75 -1.43 12.44
CA GLY A 547 -16.88 -1.68 11.01
C GLY A 547 -17.01 -0.39 10.20
N TRP A 548 -17.91 0.50 10.62
CA TRP A 548 -18.08 1.83 10.02
C TRP A 548 -16.79 2.65 10.10
N TRP A 549 -16.12 2.67 11.25
CA TRP A 549 -14.92 3.45 11.49
C TRP A 549 -13.76 2.95 10.62
N TRP A 550 -13.54 1.63 10.52
CA TRP A 550 -12.51 1.10 9.63
C TRP A 550 -12.82 1.37 8.16
N ALA A 551 -14.07 1.14 7.72
CA ALA A 551 -14.49 1.39 6.34
C ALA A 551 -14.28 2.87 5.94
N ARG A 552 -14.55 3.81 6.87
CA ARG A 552 -14.44 5.25 6.64
C ARG A 552 -13.04 5.81 6.84
N TYR A 553 -12.26 5.35 7.82
CA TYR A 553 -10.96 5.91 8.24
C TYR A 553 -9.79 4.93 8.16
N GLY A 554 -9.99 3.66 8.52
CA GLY A 554 -8.98 2.60 8.39
C GLY A 554 -8.53 2.37 6.94
N ALA A 555 -9.46 2.48 5.98
CA ALA A 555 -9.16 2.40 4.56
C ALA A 555 -8.49 3.68 3.98
N ARG A 556 -8.32 4.77 4.74
CA ARG A 556 -7.66 6.01 4.27
C ARG A 556 -6.13 5.92 4.40
N GLY A 557 -5.43 6.47 3.43
CA GLY A 557 -3.97 6.55 3.40
C GLY A 557 -3.46 6.55 1.95
N VAL A 558 -2.24 7.04 1.73
CA VAL A 558 -1.59 7.03 0.42
C VAL A 558 -0.35 6.15 0.51
N GLY A 559 -0.32 5.10 -0.31
CA GLY A 559 0.62 3.99 -0.19
C GLY A 559 0.11 2.73 -0.88
N GLY A 560 0.76 1.60 -0.57
CA GLY A 560 0.42 0.29 -1.12
C GLY A 560 -1.04 -0.14 -0.85
N GLY A 561 -1.54 -1.02 -1.72
CA GLY A 561 -2.87 -1.63 -1.55
C GLY A 561 -4.06 -0.80 -2.01
N TRP A 562 -3.87 0.24 -2.85
CA TRP A 562 -4.96 1.16 -3.24
C TRP A 562 -6.26 0.45 -3.65
N GLY A 563 -6.18 -0.60 -4.48
CA GLY A 563 -7.37 -1.28 -4.99
C GLY A 563 -7.93 -2.34 -4.04
N ILE A 564 -7.08 -3.16 -3.43
CA ILE A 564 -7.52 -4.15 -2.45
C ILE A 564 -8.24 -3.48 -1.25
N ARG A 565 -7.82 -2.28 -0.82
CA ARG A 565 -8.55 -1.45 0.18
C ARG A 565 -10.04 -1.25 -0.16
N SER A 566 -10.43 -1.23 -1.43
CA SER A 566 -11.84 -1.10 -1.85
C SER A 566 -12.64 -2.36 -1.51
N VAL A 567 -12.12 -3.54 -1.89
CA VAL A 567 -12.73 -4.85 -1.61
C VAL A 567 -12.83 -5.09 -0.10
N LEU A 568 -11.76 -4.74 0.64
CA LEU A 568 -11.74 -4.85 2.11
C LEU A 568 -12.77 -3.93 2.79
N ARG A 569 -12.94 -2.70 2.28
CA ARG A 569 -13.95 -1.74 2.76
C ARG A 569 -15.36 -2.26 2.51
N GLU A 570 -15.61 -2.78 1.32
CA GLU A 570 -16.93 -3.30 0.94
C GLU A 570 -17.29 -4.54 1.78
N ALA A 571 -16.36 -5.48 1.96
CA ALA A 571 -16.54 -6.64 2.82
C ALA A 571 -16.80 -6.29 4.30
N ILE A 572 -16.08 -5.33 4.88
CA ILE A 572 -16.38 -4.85 6.24
C ILE A 572 -17.73 -4.12 6.31
N GLY A 573 -18.08 -3.31 5.31
CA GLY A 573 -19.37 -2.63 5.23
C GLY A 573 -20.54 -3.61 5.22
N VAL A 574 -20.53 -4.57 4.28
CA VAL A 574 -21.57 -5.60 4.17
C VAL A 574 -21.64 -6.47 5.44
N TYR A 575 -20.50 -6.82 6.05
CA TYR A 575 -20.52 -7.53 7.34
C TYR A 575 -21.10 -6.68 8.48
N ALA A 576 -20.79 -5.38 8.56
CA ALA A 576 -21.33 -4.48 9.58
C ALA A 576 -22.86 -4.32 9.49
N GLU A 577 -23.41 -4.25 8.27
CA GLU A 577 -24.87 -4.22 8.06
C GLU A 577 -25.55 -5.52 8.51
N ILE A 578 -24.93 -6.68 8.22
CA ILE A 578 -25.41 -7.99 8.72
C ILE A 578 -25.35 -8.04 10.26
N VAL A 579 -24.28 -7.54 10.87
CA VAL A 579 -24.15 -7.46 12.34
C VAL A 579 -25.23 -6.55 12.93
N ARG A 580 -25.54 -5.40 12.31
CA ARG A 580 -26.63 -4.52 12.76
C ARG A 580 -27.98 -5.23 12.69
N GLY A 581 -28.30 -5.88 11.57
CA GLY A 581 -29.54 -6.63 11.40
C GLY A 581 -29.69 -7.78 12.41
N GLU A 582 -28.61 -8.51 12.71
CA GLU A 582 -28.60 -9.59 13.70
C GLU A 582 -28.63 -9.13 15.17
N LEU A 583 -28.46 -7.82 15.46
CA LEU A 583 -28.52 -7.24 16.81
C LEU A 583 -29.80 -6.41 17.07
N VAL A 584 -30.61 -6.19 16.03
CA VAL A 584 -31.94 -5.53 16.08
C VAL A 584 -33.09 -6.57 16.14
N ALA A 585 -32.82 -7.83 15.78
CA ALA A 585 -33.78 -8.94 15.75
C ALA A 585 -33.68 -9.88 16.98
#